data_AF-A0A518BG79-F1
#
_entry.id   AF-A0A518BG79-F1
#
_cell.length_a   1.000
_cell.length_b   1.000
_cell.length_c   1.000
_cell.angle_alpha   90.00
_cell.angle_beta   90.00
_cell.angle_gamma   90.00
#
_symmetry.space_group_name_H-M   'P 1'
#
loop_
_entity.id
_entity.type
_entity.pdbx_description
1 polymer ?
#
loop_
_entity_poly.entity_id
_entity_poly.type
_entity_poly.pdbx_seq_one_letter_code
_entity_poly.pdbx_strand_id
1 'polypeptide(L)'
;MLKSQILVLATIPASASIALGQTFPLPATAGDTTPTEATAPFLTPTSVIQTLITDRDTLTPLGLPASFSNWDMVAFDETSRFVFIPAEVSSGAGVFRYDTQDGTFEVLLEGNGSGVRESDPLAWSATNDDYARLDPATLTPWGSVLTGEETTGGRLFEILDPKSATPTVVWRSNIPAVGHEGLRLGAGGEVYFVDEDNSGSLYKFVPKVAGDLSVGQSFVLSVDAFAADSTVDASANWDNAANLAAARFGAASWVALTDADGVALTTADPFAFVNTTGGRTAADELVGTPYGRPEDLAVGFLANGNEVVYCTLTSENRVLSIELTSADTAFVREFVNFDTIDLATGLDVNPTQNEPTTSPGPDSATNFDDPDNLAIDAFGSIYILEDEGPGDIWKCVDADGDGVAEGMGIFASLGVDGSEPTGLLADPNDPYRFIVCIQHPSSGNDALWQLDAKPYPAVGGDLALRTGVNGAPNAFPGEFVKAAVAGDVATLEVASPAGSLELQPFALLAQGVVPGTVQASPFFAGLWLDALLPVVTLDGALNLINPVNLPLGGSSVDVVIPAGLAGISIVVQGVSLAASGIVFTDAHELVIEG
;
A
#
# COMPACT_ATOMS: atom_id res chain seq x y z
N MET A 1 -47.36 31.05 15.31
CA MET A 1 -47.50 30.13 14.17
C MET A 1 -46.46 30.52 13.14
N LEU A 2 -45.67 29.53 12.72
CA LEU A 2 -44.31 29.64 12.21
C LEU A 2 -44.17 30.55 10.98
N LYS A 3 -43.15 31.42 11.01
CA LYS A 3 -42.68 32.19 9.85
C LYS A 3 -41.69 31.32 9.07
N SER A 4 -42.02 30.95 7.84
CA SER A 4 -41.06 30.44 6.86
C SER A 4 -40.05 31.54 6.54
N GLN A 5 -38.80 31.36 6.94
CA GLN A 5 -37.69 32.17 6.47
C GLN A 5 -37.18 31.56 5.17
N ILE A 6 -37.42 32.24 4.05
CA ILE A 6 -36.82 31.94 2.75
C ILE A 6 -35.42 32.59 2.78
N LEU A 7 -34.37 31.77 2.71
CA LEU A 7 -33.00 32.22 2.53
C LEU A 7 -32.83 32.72 1.09
N VAL A 8 -32.70 34.04 0.91
CA VAL A 8 -32.35 34.66 -0.37
C VAL A 8 -30.83 34.83 -0.39
N LEU A 9 -30.13 34.03 -1.21
CA LEU A 9 -28.69 34.17 -1.42
C LEU A 9 -28.40 35.47 -2.17
N ALA A 10 -27.72 36.41 -1.52
CA ALA A 10 -27.20 37.61 -2.14
C ALA A 10 -25.84 37.29 -2.79
N THR A 11 -25.68 37.65 -4.07
CA THR A 11 -24.41 37.58 -4.80
C THR A 11 -23.41 38.57 -4.22
N ILE A 12 -22.31 38.07 -3.65
CA ILE A 12 -21.14 38.85 -3.23
C ILE A 12 -20.03 38.61 -4.27
N PRO A 13 -19.28 39.63 -4.72
CA PRO A 13 -18.21 39.42 -5.68
C PRO A 13 -17.04 38.68 -5.01
N ALA A 14 -16.70 37.51 -5.56
CA ALA A 14 -15.52 36.75 -5.19
C ALA A 14 -14.27 37.42 -5.78
N SER A 15 -13.40 37.93 -4.93
CA SER A 15 -12.03 38.22 -5.27
C SER A 15 -11.14 37.88 -4.09
N ALA A 16 -10.84 36.60 -3.96
CA ALA A 16 -9.69 36.09 -3.22
C ALA A 16 -8.93 35.17 -4.17
N SER A 17 -7.74 35.59 -4.60
CA SER A 17 -6.78 34.69 -5.23
C SER A 17 -6.38 33.66 -4.17
N ILE A 18 -6.92 32.45 -4.30
CA ILE A 18 -6.45 31.28 -3.55
C ILE A 18 -5.07 31.00 -4.12
N ALA A 19 -4.01 31.02 -3.30
CA ALA A 19 -2.75 30.43 -3.71
C ALA A 19 -3.07 28.97 -4.04
N LEU A 20 -2.88 28.55 -5.30
CA LEU A 20 -3.06 27.16 -5.68
C LEU A 20 -2.07 26.35 -4.84
N GLY A 21 -2.58 25.62 -3.85
CA GLY A 21 -1.78 24.65 -3.11
C GLY A 21 -1.22 23.61 -4.07
N GLN A 22 -0.14 22.93 -3.68
CA GLN A 22 0.35 21.79 -4.44
C GLN A 22 -0.76 20.74 -4.53
N THR A 23 -1.06 20.29 -5.74
CA THR A 23 -2.04 19.23 -6.03
C THR A 23 -1.30 18.03 -6.59
N PHE A 24 -1.91 16.84 -6.53
CA PHE A 24 -1.47 15.71 -7.34
C PHE A 24 -1.74 15.98 -8.83
N PRO A 25 -0.83 15.56 -9.73
CA PRO A 25 0.53 15.09 -9.46
C PRO A 25 1.46 16.24 -9.05
N LEU A 26 2.48 15.93 -8.24
CA LEU A 26 3.52 16.90 -7.94
C LEU A 26 4.29 17.25 -9.23
N PRO A 27 4.69 18.53 -9.40
CA PRO A 27 5.32 18.97 -10.65
C PRO A 27 6.79 18.58 -10.75
N ALA A 28 7.43 18.14 -9.65
CA ALA A 28 8.80 17.66 -9.62
C ALA A 28 9.12 16.92 -8.31
N THR A 29 10.19 16.12 -8.34
CA THR A 29 10.86 15.56 -7.16
C THR A 29 11.33 16.67 -6.21
N ALA A 30 11.38 16.38 -4.92
CA ALA A 30 11.93 17.21 -3.87
C ALA A 30 13.46 17.25 -3.93
N GLY A 31 14.09 16.12 -4.27
CA GLY A 31 15.53 15.87 -4.12
C GLY A 31 16.01 15.99 -2.68
N ASP A 32 17.32 15.78 -2.45
CA ASP A 32 17.97 15.93 -1.14
C ASP A 32 17.94 17.39 -0.62
N THR A 33 16.81 17.77 -0.03
CA THR A 33 16.55 19.13 0.46
C THR A 33 16.01 19.15 1.89
N THR A 34 15.60 17.99 2.41
CA THR A 34 15.08 17.81 3.75
C THR A 34 16.19 17.27 4.65
N PRO A 35 16.67 18.06 5.62
CA PRO A 35 17.86 17.70 6.41
C PRO A 35 17.61 16.60 7.45
N THR A 36 16.36 16.17 7.64
CA THR A 36 15.99 15.20 8.67
C THR A 36 14.64 14.56 8.39
N GLU A 37 14.59 13.26 8.65
CA GLU A 37 13.42 12.41 8.69
C GLU A 37 12.41 12.75 9.80
N ALA A 38 12.73 13.67 10.73
CA ALA A 38 11.98 13.84 11.98
C ALA A 38 10.85 14.89 11.97
N THR A 39 10.65 15.68 10.91
CA THR A 39 9.68 16.81 10.97
C THR A 39 8.75 16.94 9.76
N ALA A 40 9.16 16.53 8.56
CA ALA A 40 8.35 16.49 7.34
C ALA A 40 9.19 15.92 6.19
N PRO A 41 9.44 14.61 6.16
CA PRO A 41 10.36 13.99 5.22
C PRO A 41 9.92 14.13 3.75
N PHE A 42 8.61 14.18 3.49
CA PHE A 42 8.07 14.20 2.14
C PHE A 42 7.62 15.60 1.70
N LEU A 43 7.90 15.95 0.45
CA LEU A 43 7.10 16.88 -0.32
C LEU A 43 5.78 16.20 -0.71
N THR A 44 4.64 16.83 -0.44
CA THR A 44 3.32 16.24 -0.65
C THR A 44 2.31 17.27 -1.16
N PRO A 45 1.21 16.84 -1.82
CA PRO A 45 0.07 17.70 -2.09
C PRO A 45 -0.40 18.37 -0.80
N THR A 46 -0.87 19.61 -0.88
CA THR A 46 -1.24 20.44 0.28
C THR A 46 -2.37 19.84 1.13
N SER A 47 -3.15 18.90 0.58
CA SER A 47 -4.18 18.17 1.31
C SER A 47 -3.64 17.02 2.16
N VAL A 48 -2.41 16.53 1.88
CA VAL A 48 -1.83 15.39 2.59
C VAL A 48 -1.17 15.87 3.88
N ILE A 49 -1.50 15.20 4.98
CA ILE A 49 -0.87 15.44 6.29
C ILE A 49 0.08 14.29 6.58
N GLN A 50 1.35 14.59 6.84
CA GLN A 50 2.33 13.60 7.29
C GLN A 50 2.55 13.69 8.80
N THR A 51 2.60 12.53 9.48
CA THR A 51 2.81 12.45 10.93
C THR A 51 3.81 11.35 11.27
N LEU A 52 4.84 11.66 12.05
CA LEU A 52 5.79 10.68 12.56
C LEU A 52 5.06 9.73 13.52
N ILE A 53 5.13 8.42 13.26
CA ILE A 53 4.62 7.39 14.16
C ILE A 53 5.70 7.05 15.19
N THR A 54 6.88 6.65 14.71
CA THR A 54 8.04 6.34 15.55
C THR A 54 9.32 6.37 14.71
N ASP A 55 10.46 6.42 15.37
CA ASP A 55 11.78 6.31 14.74
C ASP A 55 12.74 5.48 15.60
N ARG A 56 13.88 5.10 15.02
CA ARG A 56 14.88 4.25 15.67
C ARG A 56 15.51 4.93 16.88
N ASP A 57 15.73 6.23 16.84
CA ASP A 57 16.26 7.04 17.95
C ASP A 57 15.31 7.06 19.15
N THR A 58 14.00 6.96 18.92
CA THR A 58 12.98 6.83 19.96
C THR A 58 12.95 5.42 20.53
N LEU A 59 13.06 4.38 19.70
CA LEU A 59 12.90 2.99 20.13
C LEU A 59 14.18 2.38 20.73
N THR A 60 15.37 2.78 20.28
CA THR A 60 16.65 2.24 20.76
C THR A 60 16.84 2.45 22.27
N PRO A 61 16.60 3.64 22.85
CA PRO A 61 16.67 3.84 24.31
C PRO A 61 15.64 3.02 25.10
N LEU A 62 14.57 2.57 24.45
CA LEU A 62 13.52 1.72 25.04
C LEU A 62 13.87 0.23 24.94
N GLY A 63 15.00 -0.13 24.31
CA GLY A 63 15.53 -1.48 24.27
C GLY A 63 15.38 -2.18 22.91
N LEU A 64 15.07 -1.45 21.83
CA LEU A 64 15.10 -2.04 20.49
C LEU A 64 16.53 -2.54 20.20
N PRO A 65 16.72 -3.77 19.68
CA PRO A 65 18.04 -4.27 19.35
C PRO A 65 18.79 -3.30 18.44
N ALA A 66 20.08 -3.05 18.74
CA ALA A 66 20.87 -2.08 17.99
C ALA A 66 21.07 -2.48 16.51
N SER A 67 20.93 -3.76 16.18
CA SER A 67 20.96 -4.27 14.81
C SER A 67 19.69 -3.98 14.02
N PHE A 68 18.57 -3.59 14.65
CA PHE A 68 17.32 -3.31 13.94
C PHE A 68 17.36 -1.88 13.35
N SER A 69 18.08 -1.75 12.25
CA SER A 69 18.03 -0.63 11.29
C SER A 69 17.59 -1.15 9.93
N ASN A 70 17.54 -0.28 8.92
CA ASN A 70 17.05 -0.60 7.58
C ASN A 70 15.63 -1.15 7.68
N TRP A 71 14.72 -0.35 8.23
CA TRP A 71 13.33 -0.78 8.39
C TRP A 71 12.64 -0.76 7.04
N ASP A 72 12.10 -1.92 6.67
CA ASP A 72 11.68 -2.17 5.31
C ASP A 72 10.25 -2.73 5.23
N MET A 73 9.66 -2.75 4.04
CA MET A 73 8.45 -3.47 3.63
C MET A 73 7.53 -3.97 4.76
N VAL A 74 6.86 -3.05 5.45
CA VAL A 74 6.10 -3.37 6.67
C VAL A 74 4.78 -4.10 6.39
N ALA A 75 4.11 -4.57 7.44
CA ALA A 75 2.74 -5.09 7.39
C ALA A 75 1.87 -4.54 8.53
N PHE A 76 0.60 -4.25 8.26
CA PHE A 76 -0.41 -4.03 9.31
C PHE A 76 -0.98 -5.35 9.83
N ASP A 77 -1.47 -5.35 11.07
CA ASP A 77 -2.49 -6.31 11.49
C ASP A 77 -3.88 -5.94 10.96
N GLU A 78 -4.84 -6.85 11.03
CA GLU A 78 -6.20 -6.65 10.50
C GLU A 78 -6.97 -5.51 11.18
N THR A 79 -6.48 -5.01 12.32
CA THR A 79 -7.07 -3.91 13.08
C THR A 79 -6.32 -2.58 12.93
N SER A 80 -5.24 -2.57 12.15
CA SER A 80 -4.37 -1.41 11.92
C SER A 80 -3.80 -0.80 13.20
N ARG A 81 -3.69 -1.62 14.24
CA ARG A 81 -3.09 -1.25 15.52
C ARG A 81 -1.61 -1.59 15.51
N PHE A 82 -1.28 -2.79 15.06
CA PHE A 82 0.08 -3.28 15.07
C PHE A 82 0.70 -3.14 13.69
N VAL A 83 1.96 -2.72 13.67
CA VAL A 83 2.81 -2.71 12.48
C VAL A 83 3.93 -3.72 12.71
N PHE A 84 4.11 -4.65 11.80
CA PHE A 84 5.21 -5.61 11.79
C PHE A 84 6.31 -5.04 10.89
N ILE A 85 7.48 -4.87 11.48
CA ILE A 85 8.60 -4.13 10.88
C ILE A 85 9.80 -5.05 10.88
N PRO A 86 10.21 -5.53 9.70
CA PRO A 86 11.44 -6.27 9.54
C PRO A 86 12.66 -5.32 9.54
N ALA A 87 13.85 -5.89 9.69
CA ALA A 87 15.12 -5.18 9.70
C ALA A 87 16.07 -5.80 8.67
N GLU A 88 16.36 -5.03 7.63
CA GLU A 88 17.06 -5.43 6.41
C GLU A 88 18.58 -5.26 6.60
N VAL A 89 19.17 -6.04 7.53
CA VAL A 89 20.60 -5.96 7.85
C VAL A 89 21.32 -7.28 7.57
N SER A 90 22.58 -7.22 7.13
CA SER A 90 23.31 -8.42 6.71
C SER A 90 23.62 -9.42 7.84
N SER A 91 23.42 -9.06 9.11
CA SER A 91 23.59 -9.93 10.27
C SER A 91 22.85 -9.35 11.49
N GLY A 92 22.23 -10.22 12.28
CA GLY A 92 21.40 -9.79 13.41
C GLY A 92 20.06 -9.19 12.97
N ALA A 93 19.60 -9.52 11.75
CA ALA A 93 18.28 -9.13 11.26
C ALA A 93 17.18 -9.72 12.15
N GLY A 94 15.99 -9.16 12.06
CA GLY A 94 14.86 -9.59 12.86
C GLY A 94 13.57 -8.90 12.47
N VAL A 95 12.53 -9.17 13.26
CA VAL A 95 11.21 -8.54 13.10
C VAL A 95 10.74 -8.09 14.46
N PHE A 96 10.22 -6.87 14.54
CA PHE A 96 9.50 -6.39 15.71
C PHE A 96 8.09 -5.96 15.36
N ARG A 97 7.21 -5.98 16.36
CA ARG A 97 5.85 -5.45 16.28
C ARG A 97 5.80 -4.14 17.03
N TYR A 98 5.40 -3.07 16.37
CA TYR A 98 5.09 -1.79 16.99
C TYR A 98 3.59 -1.65 17.23
N ASP A 99 3.20 -1.12 18.39
CA ASP A 99 1.81 -0.80 18.74
C ASP A 99 1.56 0.71 18.58
N THR A 100 0.82 1.06 17.53
CA THR A 100 0.54 2.46 17.19
C THR A 100 -0.34 3.19 18.21
N GLN A 101 -1.01 2.47 19.12
CA GLN A 101 -1.93 3.08 20.08
C GLN A 101 -1.25 3.49 21.39
N ASP A 102 -0.25 2.73 21.86
CA ASP A 102 0.45 3.01 23.12
C ASP A 102 1.94 3.31 22.95
N GLY A 103 2.47 3.16 21.74
CA GLY A 103 3.86 3.50 21.39
C GLY A 103 4.88 2.49 21.91
N THR A 104 4.46 1.27 22.22
CA THR A 104 5.34 0.18 22.65
C THR A 104 5.71 -0.75 21.50
N PHE A 105 6.73 -1.59 21.70
CA PHE A 105 7.09 -2.63 20.74
C PHE A 105 7.43 -3.95 21.43
N GLU A 106 7.34 -5.04 20.67
CA GLU A 106 7.77 -6.39 21.06
C GLU A 106 8.65 -6.97 19.95
N VAL A 107 9.78 -7.58 20.32
CA VAL A 107 10.66 -8.28 19.38
C VAL A 107 10.07 -9.66 19.10
N LEU A 108 9.81 -9.97 17.83
CA LEU A 108 9.20 -11.23 17.40
C LEU A 108 10.23 -12.26 16.94
N LEU A 109 11.30 -11.78 16.31
CA LEU A 109 12.42 -12.57 15.80
C LEU A 109 13.69 -11.72 15.90
N GLU A 110 14.80 -12.28 16.39
CA GLU A 110 16.08 -11.58 16.49
C GLU A 110 17.22 -12.55 16.17
N GLY A 111 18.07 -12.16 15.22
CA GLY A 111 19.28 -12.88 14.88
C GLY A 111 20.36 -12.72 15.95
N ASN A 112 21.16 -13.76 16.15
CA ASN A 112 22.22 -13.73 17.17
C ASN A 112 23.45 -12.86 16.79
N GLY A 113 23.47 -12.26 15.58
CA GLY A 113 24.53 -11.38 15.10
C GLY A 113 25.86 -12.08 14.79
N SER A 114 25.85 -13.40 14.61
CA SER A 114 27.06 -14.19 14.29
C SER A 114 27.45 -14.16 12.81
N GLY A 115 26.52 -13.77 11.94
CA GLY A 115 26.59 -13.91 10.49
C GLY A 115 26.46 -15.35 9.99
N VAL A 116 26.15 -16.30 10.88
CA VAL A 116 26.05 -17.73 10.57
C VAL A 116 24.60 -18.15 10.56
N ARG A 117 24.14 -18.62 9.40
CA ARG A 117 22.79 -19.12 9.15
C ARG A 117 22.79 -20.64 9.06
N GLU A 118 21.90 -21.31 9.78
CA GLU A 118 21.69 -22.76 9.67
C GLU A 118 21.03 -23.13 8.34
N SER A 119 21.58 -24.15 7.68
CA SER A 119 21.15 -24.67 6.38
C SER A 119 20.36 -25.97 6.47
N ASP A 120 20.40 -26.68 7.61
CA ASP A 120 19.63 -27.89 7.88
C ASP A 120 18.38 -27.57 8.73
N PRO A 121 17.16 -27.68 8.18
CA PRO A 121 15.93 -27.43 8.91
C PRO A 121 15.74 -28.32 10.16
N LEU A 122 16.39 -29.49 10.22
CA LEU A 122 16.32 -30.38 11.38
C LEU A 122 17.23 -29.93 12.52
N ALA A 123 18.26 -29.12 12.23
CA ALA A 123 19.18 -28.54 13.21
C ALA A 123 18.80 -27.11 13.61
N TRP A 124 17.93 -26.46 12.82
CA TRP A 124 17.52 -25.08 13.01
C TRP A 124 16.82 -24.81 14.35
N SER A 125 17.09 -23.63 14.90
CA SER A 125 16.49 -23.15 16.14
C SER A 125 16.37 -21.63 16.08
N ALA A 126 15.14 -21.11 16.13
CA ALA A 126 14.86 -19.67 16.05
C ALA A 126 15.68 -18.81 17.04
N THR A 127 16.01 -19.34 18.22
CA THR A 127 16.75 -18.63 19.28
C THR A 127 18.28 -18.80 19.21
N ASN A 128 18.79 -19.62 18.29
CA ASN A 128 20.22 -19.95 18.18
C ASN A 128 20.64 -19.99 16.72
N ASP A 129 20.19 -19.00 15.97
CA ASP A 129 20.50 -18.80 14.56
C ASP A 129 20.71 -17.32 14.30
N ASP A 130 21.26 -16.99 13.13
CA ASP A 130 21.26 -15.62 12.63
C ASP A 130 20.37 -15.48 11.40
N TYR A 131 20.02 -14.24 11.08
CA TYR A 131 19.24 -13.87 9.91
C TYR A 131 19.92 -12.72 9.17
N ALA A 132 19.70 -12.63 7.87
CA ALA A 132 20.25 -11.58 7.03
C ALA A 132 19.18 -11.04 6.09
N ARG A 133 19.07 -9.70 6.03
CA ARG A 133 18.21 -8.93 5.11
C ARG A 133 16.78 -9.45 5.10
N LEU A 134 16.06 -9.28 6.23
CA LEU A 134 14.75 -9.90 6.33
C LEU A 134 13.70 -9.04 5.61
N ASP A 135 13.06 -9.57 4.56
CA ASP A 135 12.02 -8.90 3.76
C ASP A 135 10.98 -9.87 3.14
N PRO A 136 9.73 -9.44 2.88
CA PRO A 136 9.07 -8.29 3.49
C PRO A 136 8.54 -8.71 4.87
N ALA A 137 7.69 -7.90 5.51
CA ALA A 137 6.64 -8.42 6.37
C ALA A 137 5.33 -8.57 5.56
N THR A 138 4.61 -9.68 5.74
CA THR A 138 3.28 -9.86 5.13
C THR A 138 2.33 -10.57 6.07
N LEU A 139 1.21 -9.92 6.40
CA LEU A 139 0.15 -10.53 7.19
C LEU A 139 -0.61 -11.55 6.33
N THR A 140 -0.75 -12.77 6.83
CA THR A 140 -1.57 -13.79 6.21
C THR A 140 -3.04 -13.65 6.61
N PRO A 141 -3.99 -14.10 5.77
CA PRO A 141 -5.41 -14.12 6.14
C PRO A 141 -5.75 -14.98 7.38
N TRP A 142 -4.84 -15.85 7.80
CA TRP A 142 -4.98 -16.67 9.01
C TRP A 142 -4.25 -16.10 10.24
N GLY A 143 -3.71 -14.88 10.15
CA GLY A 143 -3.22 -14.10 11.29
C GLY A 143 -1.77 -14.33 11.68
N SER A 144 -0.98 -14.97 10.82
CA SER A 144 0.48 -15.06 10.96
C SER A 144 1.18 -13.98 10.13
N VAL A 145 2.49 -13.78 10.35
CA VAL A 145 3.32 -12.88 9.54
C VAL A 145 4.39 -13.69 8.82
N LEU A 146 4.53 -13.50 7.52
CA LEU A 146 5.61 -14.04 6.70
C LEU A 146 6.73 -13.01 6.57
N THR A 147 7.96 -13.50 6.56
CA THR A 147 9.17 -12.72 6.24
C THR A 147 10.24 -13.65 5.67
N GLY A 148 11.01 -13.18 4.69
CA GLY A 148 12.03 -13.94 3.98
C GLY A 148 13.40 -13.33 4.16
N GLU A 149 14.46 -14.00 3.70
CA GLU A 149 15.79 -13.40 3.62
C GLU A 149 16.08 -12.99 2.17
N GLU A 150 16.29 -11.71 1.92
CA GLU A 150 16.71 -11.10 0.67
C GLU A 150 18.21 -11.31 0.47
N THR A 151 18.63 -12.56 0.31
CA THR A 151 20.05 -12.86 0.06
C THR A 151 20.23 -14.23 -0.57
N THR A 152 21.47 -14.58 -0.90
CA THR A 152 21.80 -15.90 -1.46
C THR A 152 21.25 -17.03 -0.59
N GLY A 153 20.44 -17.89 -1.21
CA GLY A 153 19.79 -19.02 -0.55
C GLY A 153 18.88 -18.63 0.61
N GLY A 154 18.22 -17.48 0.49
CA GLY A 154 17.33 -16.95 1.50
C GLY A 154 16.25 -17.95 1.94
N ARG A 155 15.84 -17.77 3.20
CA ARG A 155 14.90 -18.64 3.90
C ARG A 155 13.63 -17.87 4.20
N LEU A 156 12.47 -18.52 4.04
CA LEU A 156 11.19 -17.95 4.43
C LEU A 156 10.77 -18.41 5.84
N PHE A 157 10.35 -17.47 6.68
CA PHE A 157 9.86 -17.70 8.04
C PHE A 157 8.40 -17.30 8.18
N GLU A 158 7.66 -18.05 9.01
CA GLU A 158 6.31 -17.70 9.43
C GLU A 158 6.25 -17.55 10.95
N ILE A 159 5.81 -16.37 11.40
CA ILE A 159 5.56 -16.02 12.78
C ILE A 159 4.07 -16.28 13.06
N LEU A 160 3.74 -17.39 13.71
CA LEU A 160 2.37 -17.92 13.80
C LEU A 160 1.43 -17.11 14.70
N ASP A 161 1.96 -16.55 15.79
CA ASP A 161 1.18 -15.80 16.79
C ASP A 161 1.79 -14.41 17.01
N PRO A 162 1.84 -13.55 15.98
CA PRO A 162 2.67 -12.33 15.99
C PRO A 162 2.16 -11.28 16.99
N LYS A 163 0.95 -11.45 17.56
CA LYS A 163 0.39 -10.63 18.65
C LYS A 163 0.85 -11.08 20.05
N SER A 164 1.46 -12.26 20.16
CA SER A 164 2.08 -12.74 21.41
C SER A 164 3.42 -12.02 21.66
N ALA A 165 3.83 -11.91 22.93
CA ALA A 165 5.19 -11.47 23.29
C ALA A 165 6.22 -12.61 23.12
N THR A 166 5.77 -13.85 22.92
CA THR A 166 6.62 -15.01 22.64
C THR A 166 5.99 -15.80 21.49
N PRO A 167 6.07 -15.30 20.26
CA PRO A 167 5.50 -15.98 19.11
C PRO A 167 6.25 -17.30 18.83
N THR A 168 5.58 -18.21 18.13
CA THR A 168 6.26 -19.37 17.52
C THR A 168 6.70 -18.99 16.11
N VAL A 169 7.98 -19.21 15.80
CA VAL A 169 8.56 -18.97 14.48
C VAL A 169 8.86 -20.30 13.81
N VAL A 170 8.45 -20.44 12.55
CA VAL A 170 8.64 -21.65 11.74
C VAL A 170 9.42 -21.29 10.49
N TRP A 171 10.54 -21.96 10.25
CA TRP A 171 11.17 -21.93 8.93
C TRP A 171 10.35 -22.78 7.94
N ARG A 172 9.83 -22.15 6.89
CA ARG A 172 9.13 -22.77 5.77
C ARG A 172 10.12 -23.33 4.74
N SER A 173 10.93 -24.29 5.19
CA SER A 173 11.96 -24.94 4.37
C SER A 173 11.44 -25.76 3.18
N ASN A 174 10.11 -25.88 3.06
CA ASN A 174 9.41 -26.48 1.93
C ASN A 174 8.99 -25.45 0.85
N ILE A 175 9.41 -24.18 1.00
CA ILE A 175 9.29 -23.13 -0.01
C ILE A 175 10.69 -22.88 -0.60
N PRO A 176 10.83 -22.74 -1.93
CA PRO A 176 12.12 -22.62 -2.60
C PRO A 176 13.03 -21.53 -2.03
N ALA A 177 14.33 -21.82 -1.99
CA ALA A 177 15.36 -20.90 -1.52
C ALA A 177 15.68 -19.86 -2.60
N VAL A 178 15.29 -18.61 -2.37
CA VAL A 178 15.50 -17.45 -3.27
C VAL A 178 15.98 -16.22 -2.48
N GLY A 179 16.41 -15.15 -3.14
CA GLY A 179 16.49 -13.84 -2.49
C GLY A 179 15.08 -13.31 -2.31
N HIS A 180 14.48 -13.55 -1.14
CA HIS A 180 13.08 -13.19 -0.91
C HIS A 180 12.96 -11.69 -0.67
N GLU A 181 12.38 -10.99 -1.63
CA GLU A 181 11.96 -9.59 -1.49
C GLU A 181 10.43 -9.58 -1.38
N GLY A 182 9.69 -9.02 -2.35
CA GLY A 182 8.23 -9.02 -2.39
C GLY A 182 7.57 -10.38 -2.18
N LEU A 183 6.62 -10.40 -1.24
CA LEU A 183 5.75 -11.54 -0.96
C LEU A 183 4.31 -11.06 -0.77
N ARG A 184 3.35 -11.69 -1.45
CA ARG A 184 1.91 -11.41 -1.28
C ARG A 184 1.06 -12.66 -1.41
N LEU A 185 -0.12 -12.62 -0.82
CA LEU A 185 -1.07 -13.72 -0.84
C LEU A 185 -2.09 -13.51 -1.97
N GLY A 186 -2.33 -14.57 -2.75
CA GLY A 186 -3.45 -14.67 -3.67
C GLY A 186 -4.78 -14.89 -2.94
N ALA A 187 -5.88 -14.65 -3.63
CA ALA A 187 -7.24 -14.82 -3.10
C ALA A 187 -7.57 -16.28 -2.76
N GLY A 188 -6.87 -17.26 -3.35
CA GLY A 188 -6.97 -18.68 -3.03
C GLY A 188 -6.08 -19.14 -1.87
N GLY A 189 -5.25 -18.24 -1.33
CA GLY A 189 -4.23 -18.55 -0.31
C GLY A 189 -2.89 -19.01 -0.89
N GLU A 190 -2.67 -18.80 -2.19
CA GLU A 190 -1.36 -18.90 -2.82
C GLU A 190 -0.39 -17.87 -2.24
N VAL A 191 0.89 -18.20 -2.17
CA VAL A 191 1.96 -17.28 -1.83
C VAL A 191 2.72 -16.96 -3.11
N TYR A 192 2.61 -15.73 -3.59
CA TYR A 192 3.49 -15.20 -4.64
C TYR A 192 4.73 -14.62 -4.00
N PHE A 193 5.88 -14.88 -4.61
CA PHE A 193 7.15 -14.35 -4.15
C PHE A 193 8.13 -14.24 -5.32
N VAL A 194 9.15 -13.43 -5.13
CA VAL A 194 10.16 -13.17 -6.15
C VAL A 194 11.54 -13.68 -5.72
N ASP A 195 12.50 -13.51 -6.62
CA ASP A 195 13.91 -13.73 -6.37
C ASP A 195 14.67 -12.49 -6.83
N GLU A 196 15.12 -11.66 -5.89
CA GLU A 196 15.78 -10.40 -6.21
C GLU A 196 17.19 -10.63 -6.75
N ASP A 197 17.28 -10.71 -8.07
CA ASP A 197 18.53 -10.82 -8.80
C ASP A 197 18.31 -10.46 -10.27
N ASN A 198 19.39 -10.11 -10.98
CA ASN A 198 19.30 -9.84 -12.41
C ASN A 198 19.01 -11.09 -13.28
N SER A 199 19.01 -12.28 -12.73
CA SER A 199 18.51 -13.52 -13.35
C SER A 199 17.26 -14.07 -12.63
N GLY A 200 16.71 -13.29 -11.70
CA GLY A 200 15.57 -13.65 -10.88
C GLY A 200 14.28 -13.91 -11.67
N SER A 201 13.41 -14.74 -11.11
CA SER A 201 12.09 -15.06 -11.68
C SER A 201 10.99 -14.79 -10.65
N LEU A 202 9.73 -14.93 -11.08
CA LEU A 202 8.58 -14.90 -10.18
C LEU A 202 8.09 -16.31 -9.87
N TYR A 203 7.68 -16.53 -8.64
CA TYR A 203 7.30 -17.83 -8.12
C TYR A 203 5.92 -17.80 -7.48
N LYS A 204 5.32 -18.98 -7.38
CA LYS A 204 4.04 -19.21 -6.72
C LYS A 204 4.11 -20.49 -5.91
N PHE A 205 3.75 -20.42 -4.63
CA PHE A 205 3.53 -21.58 -3.78
C PHE A 205 2.04 -21.74 -3.50
N VAL A 206 1.50 -22.92 -3.80
CA VAL A 206 0.10 -23.27 -3.54
C VAL A 206 0.06 -24.26 -2.40
N PRO A 207 -0.45 -23.88 -1.21
CA PRO A 207 -0.53 -24.81 -0.09
C PRO A 207 -1.51 -25.94 -0.39
N LYS A 208 -1.17 -27.15 0.03
CA LYS A 208 -2.03 -28.33 -0.16
C LYS A 208 -3.36 -28.20 0.59
N VAL A 209 -3.32 -27.50 1.72
CA VAL A 209 -4.48 -27.12 2.53
C VAL A 209 -4.42 -25.61 2.73
N ALA A 210 -5.45 -24.88 2.31
CA ALA A 210 -5.50 -23.43 2.45
C ALA A 210 -5.22 -23.00 3.90
N GLY A 211 -4.27 -22.06 4.07
CA GLY A 211 -3.82 -21.58 5.37
C GLY A 211 -2.80 -22.45 6.10
N ASP A 212 -2.33 -23.55 5.50
CA ASP A 212 -1.25 -24.38 6.04
C ASP A 212 -0.08 -24.46 5.05
N LEU A 213 0.96 -23.68 5.33
CA LEU A 213 2.16 -23.61 4.50
C LEU A 213 3.15 -24.77 4.72
N SER A 214 2.80 -25.80 5.51
CA SER A 214 3.73 -26.90 5.80
C SER A 214 3.97 -27.86 4.63
N VAL A 215 3.04 -27.93 3.68
CA VAL A 215 3.13 -28.76 2.46
C VAL A 215 2.38 -28.07 1.33
N GLY A 216 2.95 -28.07 0.13
CA GLY A 216 2.31 -27.51 -1.04
C GLY A 216 3.15 -27.69 -2.31
N GLN A 217 2.74 -27.01 -3.36
CA GLN A 217 3.37 -27.07 -4.68
C GLN A 217 3.99 -25.72 -5.04
N SER A 218 5.23 -25.72 -5.52
CA SER A 218 5.89 -24.51 -6.03
C SER A 218 5.94 -24.49 -7.55
N PHE A 219 5.80 -23.29 -8.12
CA PHE A 219 5.82 -23.00 -9.55
C PHE A 219 6.70 -21.78 -9.83
N VAL A 220 7.24 -21.71 -11.05
CA VAL A 220 7.93 -20.54 -11.61
C VAL A 220 7.14 -20.04 -12.81
N LEU A 221 7.09 -18.72 -12.99
CA LEU A 221 6.49 -18.09 -14.16
C LEU A 221 7.41 -18.26 -15.38
N SER A 222 6.87 -18.81 -16.47
CA SER A 222 7.58 -18.94 -17.74
C SER A 222 6.71 -18.43 -18.88
N VAL A 223 7.17 -17.39 -19.58
CA VAL A 223 6.53 -16.87 -20.78
C VAL A 223 6.72 -17.89 -21.91
N ASP A 224 5.61 -18.31 -22.51
CA ASP A 224 5.58 -19.43 -23.46
C ASP A 224 6.49 -19.16 -24.67
N ALA A 225 6.55 -17.90 -25.13
CA ALA A 225 7.40 -17.48 -26.24
C ALA A 225 8.89 -17.46 -25.88
N PHE A 226 9.25 -17.05 -24.65
CA PHE A 226 10.61 -17.13 -24.13
C PHE A 226 11.08 -18.59 -24.06
N ALA A 227 10.27 -19.45 -23.44
CA ALA A 227 10.57 -20.87 -23.28
C ALA A 227 10.71 -21.63 -24.61
N ALA A 228 10.00 -21.18 -25.65
CA ALA A 228 10.09 -21.77 -26.99
C ALA A 228 11.31 -21.32 -27.80
N ASP A 229 12.00 -20.26 -27.37
CA ASP A 229 13.17 -19.73 -28.07
C ASP A 229 14.44 -20.48 -27.65
N SER A 230 14.98 -21.30 -28.56
CA SER A 230 16.19 -22.09 -28.32
C SER A 230 17.49 -21.28 -28.11
N THR A 231 17.45 -19.95 -28.23
CA THR A 231 18.61 -19.08 -28.09
C THR A 231 18.74 -18.42 -26.72
N VAL A 232 17.67 -18.46 -25.91
CA VAL A 232 17.65 -17.85 -24.56
C VAL A 232 18.49 -18.65 -23.57
N ASP A 233 18.84 -18.00 -22.48
CA ASP A 233 19.53 -18.60 -21.35
C ASP A 233 18.91 -18.10 -20.05
N ALA A 234 18.00 -18.89 -19.47
CA ALA A 234 17.31 -18.53 -18.22
C ALA A 234 18.28 -18.30 -17.06
N SER A 235 19.45 -18.94 -17.07
CA SER A 235 20.47 -18.78 -16.03
C SER A 235 21.34 -17.53 -16.19
N ALA A 236 21.21 -16.84 -17.32
CA ALA A 236 21.89 -15.58 -17.55
C ALA A 236 21.01 -14.41 -17.12
N ASN A 237 21.65 -13.27 -16.83
CA ASN A 237 20.94 -12.04 -16.54
C ASN A 237 19.91 -11.69 -17.64
N TRP A 238 18.86 -10.97 -17.25
CA TRP A 238 17.82 -10.45 -18.12
C TRP A 238 18.39 -9.61 -19.28
N ASP A 239 19.46 -8.85 -19.03
CA ASP A 239 20.14 -7.96 -19.97
C ASP A 239 21.16 -8.68 -20.86
N ASN A 240 21.31 -10.00 -20.69
CA ASN A 240 22.07 -10.81 -21.62
C ASN A 240 21.49 -10.63 -23.03
N ALA A 241 22.36 -10.47 -24.03
CA ALA A 241 21.95 -10.19 -25.40
C ALA A 241 20.91 -11.18 -25.97
N ALA A 242 20.90 -12.44 -25.53
CA ALA A 242 19.87 -13.40 -25.93
C ALA A 242 18.52 -13.13 -25.24
N ASN A 243 18.51 -12.92 -23.92
CA ASN A 243 17.31 -12.68 -23.12
C ASN A 243 16.67 -11.32 -23.45
N LEU A 244 17.50 -10.29 -23.64
CA LEU A 244 17.08 -8.95 -24.03
C LEU A 244 16.39 -8.93 -25.41
N ALA A 245 16.79 -9.83 -26.32
CA ALA A 245 16.19 -9.97 -27.65
C ALA A 245 14.94 -10.87 -27.67
N ALA A 246 14.66 -11.59 -26.58
CA ALA A 246 13.57 -12.56 -26.51
C ALA A 246 12.25 -11.94 -26.05
N ALA A 247 11.14 -12.62 -26.35
CA ALA A 247 9.82 -12.21 -25.91
C ALA A 247 9.56 -12.65 -24.46
N ARG A 248 9.79 -11.75 -23.50
CA ARG A 248 9.56 -11.95 -22.06
C ARG A 248 8.18 -11.51 -21.56
N PHE A 249 7.27 -11.14 -22.46
CA PHE A 249 5.89 -10.74 -22.16
C PHE A 249 4.89 -11.49 -23.04
N GLY A 250 3.64 -11.59 -22.59
CA GLY A 250 2.54 -12.28 -23.28
C GLY A 250 2.03 -13.51 -22.53
N ALA A 251 1.53 -14.50 -23.27
CA ALA A 251 1.02 -15.74 -22.68
C ALA A 251 2.12 -16.49 -21.91
N ALA A 252 1.78 -16.93 -20.71
CA ALA A 252 2.71 -17.56 -19.78
C ALA A 252 2.06 -18.72 -19.03
N SER A 253 2.92 -19.59 -18.51
CA SER A 253 2.55 -20.77 -17.74
C SER A 253 3.23 -20.75 -16.38
N TRP A 254 2.52 -21.19 -15.35
CA TRP A 254 3.11 -21.53 -14.05
C TRP A 254 3.67 -22.95 -14.13
N VAL A 255 4.98 -23.08 -14.30
CA VAL A 255 5.65 -24.37 -14.48
C VAL A 255 6.06 -24.93 -13.13
N ALA A 256 5.67 -26.16 -12.82
CA ALA A 256 5.86 -26.76 -11.51
C ALA A 256 7.35 -27.09 -11.22
N LEU A 257 7.91 -26.54 -10.13
CA LEU A 257 9.19 -26.95 -9.56
C LEU A 257 9.05 -28.21 -8.71
N THR A 258 7.89 -28.36 -8.06
CA THR A 258 7.60 -29.49 -7.17
C THR A 258 6.29 -30.14 -7.54
N ASP A 259 6.04 -31.34 -7.03
CA ASP A 259 4.69 -31.91 -6.99
C ASP A 259 3.87 -31.32 -5.82
N ALA A 260 2.62 -31.76 -5.69
CA ALA A 260 1.68 -31.31 -4.66
C ALA A 260 2.01 -31.77 -3.24
N ASP A 261 3.00 -32.66 -3.08
CA ASP A 261 3.53 -33.09 -1.79
C ASP A 261 4.86 -32.36 -1.46
N GLY A 262 5.27 -31.39 -2.27
CA GLY A 262 6.49 -30.61 -2.09
C GLY A 262 7.76 -31.34 -2.53
N VAL A 263 7.65 -32.41 -3.32
CA VAL A 263 8.82 -33.14 -3.82
C VAL A 263 9.32 -32.47 -5.09
N ALA A 264 10.61 -32.14 -5.15
CA ALA A 264 11.24 -31.54 -6.33
C ALA A 264 11.05 -32.39 -7.59
N LEU A 265 10.70 -31.73 -8.69
CA LEU A 265 10.57 -32.30 -10.04
C LEU A 265 11.81 -32.04 -10.90
N THR A 266 12.67 -31.13 -10.47
CA THR A 266 13.94 -30.74 -11.08
C THR A 266 15.09 -31.61 -10.60
N THR A 267 16.18 -31.60 -11.35
CA THR A 267 17.47 -32.16 -10.94
C THR A 267 18.13 -31.28 -9.88
N ALA A 268 18.02 -29.96 -10.04
CA ALA A 268 18.40 -29.01 -9.00
C ALA A 268 17.48 -29.14 -7.78
N ASP A 269 18.04 -28.98 -6.59
CA ASP A 269 17.27 -28.96 -5.34
C ASP A 269 16.73 -27.55 -5.08
N PRO A 270 15.42 -27.29 -5.20
CA PRO A 270 14.84 -25.97 -4.94
C PRO A 270 15.00 -25.54 -3.48
N PHE A 271 15.30 -26.47 -2.56
CA PHE A 271 15.44 -26.24 -1.13
C PHE A 271 16.90 -26.24 -0.67
N ALA A 272 17.83 -25.94 -1.56
CA ALA A 272 19.22 -25.71 -1.19
C ALA A 272 19.40 -24.26 -0.71
N PHE A 273 19.52 -24.07 0.61
CA PHE A 273 19.55 -22.75 1.28
C PHE A 273 20.98 -22.27 1.61
N VAL A 274 21.08 -21.00 2.02
CA VAL A 274 22.20 -20.25 2.61
C VAL A 274 23.43 -20.06 1.70
N ASN A 275 23.90 -21.11 1.04
CA ASN A 275 25.15 -21.09 0.26
C ASN A 275 24.91 -21.11 -1.25
N THR A 276 23.67 -21.32 -1.66
CA THR A 276 23.23 -21.39 -3.05
C THR A 276 21.77 -20.99 -3.11
N THR A 277 21.33 -20.47 -4.25
CA THR A 277 19.93 -20.11 -4.49
C THR A 277 19.26 -21.28 -5.22
N GLY A 278 18.86 -22.30 -4.45
CA GLY A 278 18.29 -23.54 -4.99
C GLY A 278 17.06 -23.32 -5.86
N GLY A 279 16.16 -22.42 -5.43
CA GLY A 279 14.94 -22.06 -6.16
C GLY A 279 15.24 -21.52 -7.56
N ARG A 280 16.20 -20.59 -7.67
CA ARG A 280 16.68 -20.04 -8.95
C ARG A 280 17.25 -21.12 -9.86
N THR A 281 18.13 -21.96 -9.31
CA THR A 281 18.76 -23.04 -10.09
C THR A 281 17.71 -24.03 -10.64
N ALA A 282 16.65 -24.29 -9.87
CA ALA A 282 15.53 -25.12 -10.31
C ALA A 282 14.63 -24.40 -11.34
N ALA A 283 14.41 -23.09 -11.20
CA ALA A 283 13.72 -22.28 -12.20
C ALA A 283 14.45 -22.26 -13.55
N ASP A 284 15.79 -22.14 -13.55
CA ASP A 284 16.61 -22.15 -14.76
C ASP A 284 16.44 -23.45 -15.56
N GLU A 285 16.37 -24.61 -14.87
CA GLU A 285 16.13 -25.92 -15.50
C GLU A 285 14.78 -25.99 -16.22
N LEU A 286 13.80 -25.22 -15.75
CA LEU A 286 12.44 -25.15 -16.28
C LEU A 286 12.22 -23.99 -17.25
N VAL A 287 13.28 -23.23 -17.56
CA VAL A 287 13.22 -22.03 -18.41
C VAL A 287 12.25 -20.99 -17.82
N GLY A 288 12.34 -20.76 -16.51
CA GLY A 288 11.75 -19.59 -15.87
C GLY A 288 12.19 -18.32 -16.58
N THR A 289 11.28 -17.34 -16.74
CA THR A 289 11.63 -16.10 -17.45
C THR A 289 12.41 -15.18 -16.51
N PRO A 290 13.67 -14.83 -16.83
CA PRO A 290 14.47 -13.96 -15.99
C PRO A 290 14.06 -12.50 -16.17
N TYR A 291 14.06 -11.77 -15.08
CA TYR A 291 13.81 -10.33 -15.03
C TYR A 291 14.88 -9.64 -14.19
N GLY A 292 15.02 -8.33 -14.38
CA GLY A 292 16.01 -7.52 -13.71
C GLY A 292 15.58 -7.08 -12.33
N ARG A 293 16.12 -7.74 -11.29
CA ARG A 293 15.80 -7.51 -9.87
C ARG A 293 14.29 -7.37 -9.65
N PRO A 294 13.53 -8.47 -9.73
CA PRO A 294 12.17 -8.47 -9.22
C PRO A 294 12.19 -8.15 -7.71
N GLU A 295 11.48 -7.10 -7.28
CA GLU A 295 11.46 -6.65 -5.89
C GLU A 295 10.09 -6.86 -5.25
N ASP A 296 9.25 -5.84 -5.06
CA ASP A 296 7.95 -6.05 -4.42
C ASP A 296 6.87 -6.63 -5.34
N LEU A 297 5.83 -7.15 -4.68
CA LEU A 297 4.59 -7.61 -5.28
C LEU A 297 3.39 -6.84 -4.73
N ALA A 298 2.37 -6.67 -5.56
CA ALA A 298 1.01 -6.35 -5.09
C ALA A 298 -0.03 -7.22 -5.81
N VAL A 299 -1.10 -7.59 -5.11
CA VAL A 299 -2.15 -8.45 -5.67
C VAL A 299 -3.47 -7.70 -5.68
N GLY A 300 -4.15 -7.73 -6.82
CA GLY A 300 -5.44 -7.08 -7.03
C GLY A 300 -6.31 -7.83 -8.04
N PHE A 301 -7.28 -7.14 -8.61
CA PHE A 301 -8.17 -7.68 -9.63
C PHE A 301 -8.33 -6.69 -10.79
N LEU A 302 -8.32 -7.22 -12.02
CA LEU A 302 -8.64 -6.45 -13.22
C LEU A 302 -10.15 -6.25 -13.36
N ALA A 303 -10.57 -5.35 -14.24
CA ALA A 303 -11.98 -5.06 -14.52
C ALA A 303 -12.77 -6.30 -15.03
N ASN A 304 -12.07 -7.29 -15.58
CA ASN A 304 -12.66 -8.55 -16.02
C ASN A 304 -12.88 -9.57 -14.88
N GLY A 305 -12.42 -9.26 -13.66
CA GLY A 305 -12.54 -10.09 -12.46
C GLY A 305 -11.41 -11.11 -12.26
N ASN A 306 -10.41 -11.14 -13.14
CA ASN A 306 -9.24 -11.99 -12.95
C ASN A 306 -8.29 -11.37 -11.91
N GLU A 307 -7.69 -12.24 -11.09
CA GLU A 307 -6.61 -11.85 -10.20
C GLU A 307 -5.40 -11.39 -11.02
N VAL A 308 -4.73 -10.35 -10.56
CA VAL A 308 -3.50 -9.82 -11.14
C VAL A 308 -2.44 -9.68 -10.06
N VAL A 309 -1.22 -10.08 -10.40
CA VAL A 309 -0.03 -9.81 -9.59
C VAL A 309 0.78 -8.74 -10.30
N TYR A 310 1.03 -7.64 -9.61
CA TYR A 310 1.98 -6.61 -10.03
C TYR A 310 3.34 -6.91 -9.43
N CYS A 311 4.40 -6.60 -10.17
CA CYS A 311 5.78 -6.86 -9.74
C CYS A 311 6.70 -5.77 -10.30
N THR A 312 7.46 -5.12 -9.45
CA THR A 312 8.52 -4.18 -9.85
C THR A 312 9.72 -4.92 -10.41
N LEU A 313 10.33 -4.31 -11.43
CA LEU A 313 11.57 -4.75 -12.04
C LEU A 313 12.54 -3.58 -12.00
N THR A 314 13.29 -3.50 -10.91
CA THR A 314 14.11 -2.35 -10.50
C THR A 314 15.12 -2.03 -11.59
N SER A 315 15.93 -3.02 -11.96
CA SER A 315 16.96 -2.87 -13.00
C SER A 315 16.39 -2.58 -14.41
N GLU A 316 15.08 -2.69 -14.63
CA GLU A 316 14.44 -2.46 -15.92
C GLU A 316 13.62 -1.16 -16.00
N ASN A 317 13.46 -0.44 -14.89
CA ASN A 317 12.57 0.74 -14.73
C ASN A 317 11.13 0.45 -15.15
N ARG A 318 10.60 -0.70 -14.68
CA ARG A 318 9.31 -1.25 -15.14
C ARG A 318 8.54 -1.89 -14.01
N VAL A 319 7.23 -1.99 -14.20
CA VAL A 319 6.35 -2.83 -13.37
C VAL A 319 5.55 -3.74 -14.30
N LEU A 320 5.46 -5.02 -13.95
CA LEU A 320 4.64 -6.00 -14.66
C LEU A 320 3.21 -6.00 -14.15
N SER A 321 2.27 -6.39 -15.01
CA SER A 321 1.00 -6.96 -14.59
C SER A 321 0.90 -8.40 -15.08
N ILE A 322 0.58 -9.32 -14.16
CA ILE A 322 0.53 -10.76 -14.42
C ILE A 322 -0.88 -11.22 -14.12
N GLU A 323 -1.71 -11.22 -15.15
CA GLU A 323 -3.11 -11.63 -15.06
C GLU A 323 -3.21 -13.14 -15.01
N LEU A 324 -3.85 -13.69 -13.98
CA LEU A 324 -4.17 -15.11 -13.91
C LEU A 324 -5.34 -15.44 -14.83
N THR A 325 -5.05 -16.12 -15.94
CA THR A 325 -6.08 -16.56 -16.90
C THR A 325 -6.66 -17.92 -16.55
N SER A 326 -5.93 -18.71 -15.75
CA SER A 326 -6.39 -19.91 -15.05
C SER A 326 -5.47 -20.21 -13.86
N ALA A 327 -5.70 -21.32 -13.15
CA ALA A 327 -4.79 -21.76 -12.08
C ALA A 327 -3.35 -22.01 -12.56
N ASP A 328 -3.17 -22.41 -13.82
CA ASP A 328 -1.89 -22.83 -14.38
C ASP A 328 -1.35 -21.87 -15.46
N THR A 329 -2.14 -20.89 -15.89
CA THR A 329 -1.78 -19.98 -16.99
C THR A 329 -1.95 -18.52 -16.61
N ALA A 330 -1.10 -17.67 -17.17
CA ALA A 330 -1.11 -16.23 -16.95
C ALA A 330 -0.93 -15.46 -18.27
N PHE A 331 -1.13 -14.16 -18.21
CA PHE A 331 -0.75 -13.23 -19.28
C PHE A 331 0.05 -12.08 -18.67
N VAL A 332 1.30 -11.93 -19.11
CA VAL A 332 2.26 -10.94 -18.60
C VAL A 332 2.25 -9.72 -19.51
N ARG A 333 2.10 -8.53 -18.92
CA ARG A 333 2.21 -7.23 -19.59
C ARG A 333 3.13 -6.33 -18.82
N GLU A 334 3.52 -5.24 -19.47
CA GLU A 334 4.08 -4.08 -18.80
C GLU A 334 2.90 -3.25 -18.27
N PHE A 335 2.82 -3.10 -16.95
CA PHE A 335 1.86 -2.21 -16.30
C PHE A 335 2.29 -0.75 -16.48
N VAL A 336 3.55 -0.47 -16.10
CA VAL A 336 4.24 0.79 -16.41
C VAL A 336 5.64 0.50 -16.95
N ASN A 337 6.15 1.41 -17.77
CA ASN A 337 7.53 1.42 -18.24
C ASN A 337 7.99 2.87 -18.48
N PHE A 338 9.22 3.04 -18.95
CA PHE A 338 9.80 4.35 -19.25
C PHE A 338 9.00 5.21 -20.27
N ASP A 339 8.13 4.61 -21.09
CA ASP A 339 7.25 5.29 -22.05
C ASP A 339 5.85 5.62 -21.47
N THR A 340 5.54 5.25 -20.22
CA THR A 340 4.27 5.59 -19.57
C THR A 340 4.13 7.11 -19.46
N ILE A 341 2.91 7.65 -19.60
CA ILE A 341 2.70 9.09 -19.54
C ILE A 341 2.82 9.62 -18.10
N ASP A 342 3.71 10.57 -17.89
CA ASP A 342 3.73 11.43 -16.71
C ASP A 342 2.56 12.43 -16.76
N LEU A 343 1.66 12.33 -15.80
CA LEU A 343 0.46 13.16 -15.69
C LEU A 343 0.77 14.63 -15.41
N ALA A 344 1.95 14.97 -14.87
CA ALA A 344 2.34 16.35 -14.61
C ALA A 344 2.82 17.06 -15.89
N THR A 345 3.54 16.36 -16.75
CA THR A 345 4.18 16.94 -17.95
C THR A 345 3.46 16.62 -19.25
N GLY A 346 2.71 15.51 -19.30
CA GLY A 346 2.10 14.96 -20.52
C GLY A 346 3.13 14.36 -21.50
N LEU A 347 4.33 14.05 -21.01
CA LEU A 347 5.40 13.36 -21.72
C LEU A 347 5.61 11.97 -21.12
N ASP A 348 6.48 11.17 -21.71
CA ASP A 348 6.93 9.91 -21.13
C ASP A 348 7.58 10.17 -19.76
N VAL A 349 7.39 9.28 -18.79
CA VAL A 349 7.98 9.36 -17.45
C VAL A 349 9.51 9.30 -17.49
N ASN A 350 10.09 8.82 -18.58
CA ASN A 350 11.53 8.89 -18.79
C ASN A 350 11.84 9.19 -20.27
N PRO A 351 11.73 10.45 -20.71
CA PRO A 351 11.77 10.82 -22.13
C PRO A 351 13.17 10.67 -22.76
N THR A 352 14.18 10.38 -21.94
CA THR A 352 15.57 10.14 -22.38
C THR A 352 15.94 8.67 -22.44
N GLN A 353 15.18 7.80 -21.77
CA GLN A 353 15.37 6.35 -21.83
C GLN A 353 14.74 5.81 -23.10
N ASN A 354 15.48 5.02 -23.87
CA ASN A 354 15.03 4.49 -25.16
C ASN A 354 15.12 2.95 -25.25
N GLU A 355 15.59 2.32 -24.18
CA GLU A 355 15.72 0.88 -23.99
C GLU A 355 15.82 0.58 -22.47
N PRO A 356 15.43 -0.61 -21.99
CA PRO A 356 15.44 -0.92 -20.55
C PRO A 356 16.85 -0.88 -19.92
N THR A 357 17.92 -0.97 -20.72
CA THR A 357 19.31 -0.94 -20.23
C THR A 357 19.94 0.47 -20.22
N THR A 358 19.26 1.48 -20.74
CA THR A 358 19.78 2.87 -20.69
C THR A 358 19.38 3.54 -19.39
N SER A 359 20.38 4.06 -18.68
CA SER A 359 20.13 4.85 -17.47
C SER A 359 19.21 6.06 -17.78
N PRO A 360 18.21 6.31 -16.91
CA PRO A 360 17.34 7.50 -16.90
C PRO A 360 18.04 8.85 -16.94
N GLY A 361 19.32 8.88 -16.58
CA GLY A 361 19.98 10.10 -16.12
C GLY A 361 20.12 10.08 -14.60
N PRO A 362 20.46 11.23 -13.98
CA PRO A 362 20.57 11.33 -12.53
C PRO A 362 19.20 11.57 -11.88
N ASP A 363 19.04 11.02 -10.69
CA ASP A 363 17.87 10.89 -9.78
C ASP A 363 17.38 12.25 -9.21
N SER A 364 17.87 13.34 -9.81
CA SER A 364 17.42 14.72 -9.58
C SER A 364 16.44 15.21 -10.65
N ALA A 365 16.11 14.35 -11.61
CA ALA A 365 15.10 14.58 -12.63
C ALA A 365 13.73 14.09 -12.15
N THR A 366 12.65 14.51 -12.81
CA THR A 366 11.31 13.98 -12.57
C THR A 366 11.12 12.63 -13.28
N ASN A 367 12.18 11.85 -13.40
CA ASN A 367 12.19 10.63 -14.20
C ASN A 367 11.90 9.45 -13.29
N PHE A 368 11.08 8.52 -13.77
CA PHE A 368 10.81 7.27 -13.06
C PHE A 368 11.95 6.27 -13.26
N ASP A 369 12.50 5.75 -12.17
CA ASP A 369 13.58 4.76 -12.14
C ASP A 369 13.67 3.94 -10.86
N ASP A 370 14.42 2.83 -10.94
CA ASP A 370 14.66 1.86 -9.87
C ASP A 370 13.42 1.60 -9.00
N PRO A 371 12.27 1.23 -9.61
CA PRO A 371 11.06 0.94 -8.85
C PRO A 371 11.26 -0.31 -8.01
N ASP A 372 10.91 -0.21 -6.74
CA ASP A 372 11.12 -1.26 -5.75
C ASP A 372 9.78 -1.70 -5.15
N ASN A 373 9.13 -0.87 -4.32
CA ASN A 373 7.93 -1.33 -3.61
C ASN A 373 6.60 -1.02 -4.30
N LEU A 374 5.56 -1.78 -3.93
CA LEU A 374 4.20 -1.64 -4.43
C LEU A 374 3.16 -1.59 -3.31
N ALA A 375 2.22 -0.65 -3.44
CA ALA A 375 1.02 -0.59 -2.63
C ALA A 375 -0.23 -0.51 -3.50
N ILE A 376 -1.33 -1.11 -3.03
CA ILE A 376 -2.66 -0.90 -3.61
C ILE A 376 -3.54 -0.30 -2.52
N ASP A 377 -4.20 0.81 -2.82
CA ASP A 377 -5.17 1.42 -1.91
C ASP A 377 -6.54 0.74 -1.99
N ALA A 378 -7.43 1.07 -1.05
CA ALA A 378 -8.78 0.53 -0.99
C ALA A 378 -9.65 0.89 -2.23
N PHE A 379 -9.20 1.83 -3.06
CA PHE A 379 -9.86 2.23 -4.31
C PHE A 379 -9.27 1.51 -5.54
N GLY A 380 -8.23 0.69 -5.37
CA GLY A 380 -7.53 0.00 -6.44
C GLY A 380 -6.44 0.83 -7.12
N SER A 381 -6.11 2.02 -6.60
CA SER A 381 -4.97 2.78 -7.12
C SER A 381 -3.67 2.07 -6.74
N ILE A 382 -2.75 1.96 -7.70
CA ILE A 382 -1.44 1.37 -7.50
C ILE A 382 -0.42 2.47 -7.26
N TYR A 383 0.42 2.26 -6.25
CA TYR A 383 1.53 3.13 -5.89
C TYR A 383 2.84 2.38 -6.07
N ILE A 384 3.86 3.07 -6.58
CA ILE A 384 5.19 2.54 -6.82
C ILE A 384 6.18 3.42 -6.05
N LEU A 385 7.08 2.80 -5.31
CA LEU A 385 8.14 3.47 -4.55
C LEU A 385 9.47 3.16 -5.22
N GLU A 386 10.36 4.14 -5.29
CA GLU A 386 11.69 3.99 -5.88
C GLU A 386 12.74 3.73 -4.79
N ASP A 387 13.65 2.79 -5.05
CA ASP A 387 14.91 2.55 -4.32
C ASP A 387 15.94 3.59 -4.80
N GLU A 388 15.69 4.83 -4.40
CA GLU A 388 16.48 6.00 -4.81
C GLU A 388 16.85 6.87 -3.62
N GLY A 389 17.94 7.63 -3.75
CA GLY A 389 18.53 8.42 -2.67
C GLY A 389 18.43 9.94 -2.85
N PRO A 390 17.26 10.60 -2.68
CA PRO A 390 15.98 10.06 -2.23
C PRO A 390 14.94 9.79 -3.32
N GLY A 391 14.13 8.74 -3.14
CA GLY A 391 13.13 8.29 -4.10
C GLY A 391 11.74 8.91 -3.99
N ASP A 392 10.98 8.81 -5.08
CA ASP A 392 9.60 9.27 -5.16
C ASP A 392 8.59 8.13 -4.93
N ILE A 393 7.39 8.52 -4.50
CA ILE A 393 6.21 7.66 -4.45
C ILE A 393 5.30 8.07 -5.60
N TRP A 394 5.19 7.23 -6.61
CA TRP A 394 4.35 7.43 -7.77
C TRP A 394 2.96 6.84 -7.56
N LYS A 395 1.93 7.51 -8.07
CA LYS A 395 0.56 6.97 -8.15
C LYS A 395 0.19 6.76 -9.62
N CYS A 396 -0.23 5.54 -9.94
CA CYS A 396 -0.65 5.13 -11.27
C CYS A 396 -2.15 5.34 -11.49
N VAL A 397 -2.53 5.49 -12.75
CA VAL A 397 -3.91 5.54 -13.24
C VAL A 397 -4.06 4.43 -14.29
N ASP A 398 -4.87 3.42 -13.95
CA ASP A 398 -5.37 2.37 -14.84
C ASP A 398 -6.90 2.51 -14.89
N ALA A 399 -7.36 3.37 -15.79
CA ALA A 399 -8.72 3.87 -15.83
C ALA A 399 -9.73 2.84 -16.36
N ASP A 400 -9.28 1.92 -17.23
CA ASP A 400 -10.12 0.84 -17.72
C ASP A 400 -9.88 -0.52 -17.01
N GLY A 401 -8.86 -0.59 -16.15
CA GLY A 401 -8.57 -1.74 -15.30
C GLY A 401 -8.11 -2.95 -16.10
N ASP A 402 -7.42 -2.74 -17.21
CA ASP A 402 -6.93 -3.81 -18.09
C ASP A 402 -5.52 -4.33 -17.74
N GLY A 403 -4.89 -3.71 -16.75
CA GLY A 403 -3.55 -4.06 -16.28
C GLY A 403 -2.44 -3.31 -17.03
N VAL A 404 -2.75 -2.20 -17.70
CA VAL A 404 -1.79 -1.26 -18.30
C VAL A 404 -2.17 0.16 -17.88
N ALA A 405 -1.27 0.86 -17.20
CA ALA A 405 -1.57 2.23 -16.76
C ALA A 405 -1.60 3.19 -17.96
N GLU A 406 -2.60 4.07 -18.04
CA GLU A 406 -2.60 5.17 -19.01
C GLU A 406 -1.72 6.35 -18.58
N GLY A 407 -1.31 6.39 -17.32
CA GLY A 407 -0.33 7.34 -16.83
C GLY A 407 -0.05 7.21 -15.34
N MET A 408 0.95 7.95 -14.88
CA MET A 408 1.33 8.01 -13.48
C MET A 408 1.86 9.40 -13.12
N GLY A 409 1.95 9.71 -11.85
CA GLY A 409 2.59 10.94 -11.41
C GLY A 409 3.04 10.86 -9.96
N ILE A 410 3.94 11.76 -9.58
CA ILE A 410 4.49 11.81 -8.23
C ILE A 410 3.38 12.16 -7.24
N PHE A 411 3.10 11.25 -6.30
CA PHE A 411 2.16 11.43 -5.20
C PHE A 411 2.82 12.05 -3.98
N ALA A 412 4.00 11.57 -3.61
CA ALA A 412 4.84 12.13 -2.57
C ALA A 412 6.30 11.98 -3.01
N SER A 413 7.18 12.84 -2.53
CA SER A 413 8.59 12.80 -2.89
C SER A 413 9.43 12.93 -1.64
N LEU A 414 10.29 11.95 -1.35
CA LEU A 414 11.14 11.96 -0.18
C LEU A 414 12.27 12.97 -0.41
N GLY A 415 12.61 13.74 0.63
CA GLY A 415 13.69 14.73 0.54
C GLY A 415 14.88 14.44 1.45
N VAL A 416 14.92 13.29 2.12
CA VAL A 416 15.91 12.99 3.17
C VAL A 416 17.14 12.35 2.53
N ASP A 417 18.34 12.88 2.83
CA ASP A 417 19.60 12.38 2.29
C ASP A 417 19.83 10.90 2.57
N GLY A 418 20.19 10.16 1.52
CA GLY A 418 20.61 8.76 1.61
C GLY A 418 19.51 7.78 2.03
N SER A 419 18.24 8.13 1.91
CA SER A 419 17.11 7.25 2.21
C SER A 419 16.17 7.09 1.04
N GLU A 420 15.53 5.95 0.94
CA GLU A 420 14.35 5.72 0.12
C GLU A 420 13.06 5.65 0.97
N PRO A 421 11.90 5.90 0.34
CA PRO A 421 10.64 5.44 0.88
C PRO A 421 10.52 3.92 0.67
N THR A 422 10.11 3.19 1.71
CA THR A 422 9.79 1.77 1.58
C THR A 422 8.51 1.39 2.35
N GLY A 423 7.89 0.27 2.01
CA GLY A 423 6.84 -0.35 2.80
C GLY A 423 5.58 0.50 2.90
N LEU A 424 5.23 1.21 1.82
CA LEU A 424 3.96 1.91 1.76
C LEU A 424 2.82 0.90 1.87
N LEU A 425 1.94 1.10 2.84
CA LEU A 425 0.70 0.33 2.95
C LEU A 425 -0.47 1.27 3.07
N ALA A 426 -1.53 0.97 2.32
CA ALA A 426 -2.85 1.49 2.64
C ALA A 426 -3.36 0.80 3.91
N ASP A 427 -3.98 1.59 4.77
CA ASP A 427 -4.61 1.08 5.97
C ASP A 427 -5.90 0.29 5.62
N PRO A 428 -6.03 -0.98 6.06
CA PRO A 428 -7.23 -1.77 5.79
C PRO A 428 -8.51 -1.22 6.45
N ASN A 429 -8.41 -0.30 7.42
CA ASN A 429 -9.53 0.28 8.15
C ASN A 429 -9.75 1.79 7.89
N ASP A 430 -8.88 2.46 7.12
CA ASP A 430 -9.06 3.86 6.68
C ASP A 430 -8.50 4.03 5.26
N PRO A 431 -9.37 4.12 4.23
CA PRO A 431 -8.95 4.09 2.82
C PRO A 431 -8.12 5.30 2.37
N TYR A 432 -7.93 6.30 3.23
CA TYR A 432 -7.13 7.49 2.97
C TYR A 432 -5.86 7.57 3.82
N ARG A 433 -5.66 6.62 4.74
CA ARG A 433 -4.46 6.56 5.57
C ARG A 433 -3.48 5.59 4.94
N PHE A 434 -2.23 6.02 4.84
CA PHE A 434 -1.09 5.19 4.50
C PHE A 434 -0.07 5.23 5.63
N ILE A 435 0.74 4.19 5.74
CA ILE A 435 2.02 4.25 6.45
C ILE A 435 3.15 3.98 5.46
N VAL A 436 4.33 4.52 5.73
CA VAL A 436 5.53 4.36 4.91
C VAL A 436 6.76 4.44 5.81
N CYS A 437 7.74 3.60 5.56
CA CYS A 437 9.06 3.64 6.18
C CYS A 437 9.99 4.56 5.39
N ILE A 438 10.93 5.15 6.11
CA ILE A 438 12.09 5.85 5.55
C ILE A 438 13.28 4.99 5.92
N GLN A 439 13.83 4.31 4.91
CA GLN A 439 14.90 3.37 5.13
C GLN A 439 16.24 4.10 5.19
N HIS A 440 17.10 3.64 6.10
CA HIS A 440 18.54 3.91 6.11
C HIS A 440 19.00 5.35 5.79
N PRO A 441 18.33 6.41 6.29
CA PRO A 441 18.78 7.77 6.03
C PRO A 441 20.23 7.94 6.46
N SER A 442 20.97 8.88 5.88
CA SER A 442 22.39 9.16 6.23
C SER A 442 22.61 9.39 7.74
N SER A 443 21.57 9.76 8.49
CA SER A 443 21.56 9.88 9.95
C SER A 443 21.62 8.54 10.70
N GLY A 444 21.20 7.44 10.06
CA GLY A 444 21.01 6.11 10.61
C GLY A 444 19.72 5.94 11.44
N ASN A 445 18.79 6.89 11.34
CA ASN A 445 17.54 6.92 12.10
C ASN A 445 16.35 6.54 11.21
N ASP A 446 16.16 5.24 10.95
CA ASP A 446 14.95 4.75 10.27
C ASP A 446 13.69 5.28 10.95
N ALA A 447 12.67 5.62 10.15
CA ALA A 447 11.45 6.23 10.66
C ALA A 447 10.20 5.66 9.99
N LEU A 448 9.14 5.47 10.78
CA LEU A 448 7.82 5.10 10.29
C LEU A 448 6.92 6.34 10.31
N TRP A 449 6.34 6.66 9.17
CA TRP A 449 5.48 7.82 8.96
C TRP A 449 4.07 7.41 8.53
N GLN A 450 3.10 8.21 8.93
CA GLN A 450 1.73 8.16 8.41
C GLN A 450 1.56 9.25 7.36
N LEU A 451 0.91 8.93 6.24
CA LEU A 451 0.37 9.91 5.28
C LEU A 451 -1.16 9.84 5.33
N ASP A 452 -1.81 10.95 5.69
CA ASP A 452 -3.27 11.08 5.64
C ASP A 452 -3.66 11.89 4.40
N ALA A 453 -4.18 11.21 3.39
CA ALA A 453 -4.57 11.75 2.10
C ALA A 453 -6.05 12.13 2.03
N LYS A 454 -6.74 12.27 3.17
CA LYS A 454 -8.16 12.62 3.18
C LYS A 454 -8.41 13.89 2.38
N PRO A 455 -9.39 13.88 1.45
CA PRO A 455 -9.73 15.05 0.67
C PRO A 455 -10.38 16.16 1.50
N TYR A 456 -10.82 15.83 2.73
CA TYR A 456 -11.53 16.71 3.65
C TYR A 456 -10.66 16.99 4.89
N PRO A 457 -10.52 18.26 5.33
CA PRO A 457 -9.70 18.61 6.47
C PRO A 457 -10.29 18.00 7.75
N ALA A 458 -9.44 17.34 8.54
CA ALA A 458 -9.74 16.83 9.87
C ALA A 458 -9.66 17.92 10.97
N VAL A 459 -9.66 19.20 10.59
CA VAL A 459 -9.29 20.30 11.50
C VAL A 459 -10.54 20.97 12.08
N GLY A 460 -11.04 20.41 13.18
CA GLY A 460 -12.14 21.03 13.94
C GLY A 460 -12.83 20.07 14.89
N GLY A 461 -12.95 18.79 14.53
CA GLY A 461 -13.66 17.78 15.30
C GLY A 461 -15.15 18.12 15.48
N ASP A 462 -15.71 18.93 14.57
CA ASP A 462 -17.02 19.56 14.73
C ASP A 462 -18.18 18.63 14.28
N LEU A 463 -17.86 17.58 13.53
CA LEU A 463 -18.74 16.45 13.18
C LEU A 463 -17.94 15.16 13.37
N ALA A 464 -18.53 14.17 14.02
CA ALA A 464 -17.93 12.90 14.37
C ALA A 464 -18.85 11.75 13.97
N LEU A 465 -18.32 10.75 13.29
CA LEU A 465 -19.03 9.50 13.02
C LEU A 465 -18.88 8.58 14.23
N ARG A 466 -19.81 8.65 15.20
CA ARG A 466 -19.68 7.98 16.52
C ARG A 466 -19.76 6.46 16.51
N THR A 467 -20.09 5.86 15.38
CA THR A 467 -20.19 4.40 15.25
C THR A 467 -19.63 3.91 13.93
N GLY A 468 -19.21 2.65 13.92
CA GLY A 468 -19.22 1.87 12.68
C GLY A 468 -20.65 1.68 12.21
N VAL A 469 -20.78 1.37 10.93
CA VAL A 469 -22.04 1.06 10.28
C VAL A 469 -22.74 -0.09 11.03
N ASN A 470 -24.03 0.07 11.35
CA ASN A 470 -24.86 -0.79 12.21
C ASN A 470 -24.37 -0.98 13.66
N GLY A 471 -23.41 -0.18 14.13
CA GLY A 471 -22.88 -0.23 15.49
C GLY A 471 -23.69 0.59 16.50
N ALA A 472 -23.62 0.20 17.78
CA ALA A 472 -24.19 1.02 18.85
C ALA A 472 -23.34 2.30 19.06
N PRO A 473 -23.97 3.47 19.31
CA PRO A 473 -23.30 4.73 19.63
C PRO A 473 -22.19 4.55 20.66
N ASN A 474 -20.94 4.88 20.29
CA ASN A 474 -19.81 4.87 21.21
C ASN A 474 -19.42 6.31 21.61
N ALA A 475 -18.63 6.44 22.68
CA ALA A 475 -18.30 7.74 23.26
C ALA A 475 -17.16 8.48 22.52
N PHE A 476 -16.54 7.85 21.52
CA PHE A 476 -15.38 8.36 20.80
C PHE A 476 -15.76 8.70 19.34
N PRO A 477 -15.05 9.63 18.68
CA PRO A 477 -15.15 9.78 17.23
C PRO A 477 -14.71 8.47 16.55
N GLY A 478 -15.44 8.01 15.54
CA GLY A 478 -15.00 6.97 14.61
C GLY A 478 -14.30 7.57 13.38
N GLU A 479 -13.83 6.71 12.47
CA GLU A 479 -13.14 7.16 11.25
C GLU A 479 -13.98 8.14 10.43
N PHE A 480 -13.29 9.04 9.73
CA PHE A 480 -13.90 9.99 8.81
C PHE A 480 -14.46 9.32 7.56
N VAL A 481 -14.01 8.10 7.28
CA VAL A 481 -14.40 7.33 6.09
C VAL A 481 -14.71 5.91 6.48
N LYS A 482 -15.87 5.38 6.07
CA LYS A 482 -16.28 4.00 6.40
C LYS A 482 -16.94 3.29 5.24
N ALA A 483 -16.66 2.00 5.12
CA ALA A 483 -17.43 1.09 4.28
C ALA A 483 -18.82 0.82 4.87
N ALA A 484 -19.84 0.77 4.02
CA ALA A 484 -21.23 0.48 4.36
C ALA A 484 -21.92 -0.28 3.23
N VAL A 485 -23.00 -1.02 3.51
CA VAL A 485 -23.90 -1.55 2.47
C VAL A 485 -25.28 -0.91 2.52
N ALA A 486 -26.02 -1.06 1.43
CA ALA A 486 -27.41 -0.66 1.31
C ALA A 486 -28.27 -1.14 2.50
N GLY A 487 -28.93 -0.20 3.17
CA GLY A 487 -29.84 -0.47 4.29
C GLY A 487 -29.17 -0.39 5.67
N ASP A 488 -27.86 -0.21 5.72
CA ASP A 488 -27.14 -0.05 6.96
C ASP A 488 -27.46 1.27 7.68
N VAL A 489 -27.10 1.38 8.95
CA VAL A 489 -27.31 2.58 9.78
C VAL A 489 -25.99 3.15 10.29
N ALA A 490 -25.66 4.39 9.95
CA ALA A 490 -24.50 5.13 10.46
C ALA A 490 -24.93 6.20 11.48
N THR A 491 -24.28 6.27 12.65
CA THR A 491 -24.60 7.29 13.66
C THR A 491 -23.61 8.46 13.59
N LEU A 492 -24.11 9.65 13.26
CA LEU A 492 -23.34 10.89 13.19
C LEU A 492 -23.67 11.80 14.37
N GLU A 493 -22.67 12.44 14.95
CA GLU A 493 -22.82 13.45 16.00
C GLU A 493 -22.05 14.72 15.67
N VAL A 494 -22.67 15.88 15.86
CA VAL A 494 -21.96 17.16 15.88
C VAL A 494 -21.25 17.28 17.23
N ALA A 495 -20.01 16.82 17.30
CA ALA A 495 -19.16 17.02 18.47
C ALA A 495 -18.71 18.49 18.46
N SER A 496 -18.74 19.21 19.59
CA SER A 496 -18.13 20.55 19.66
C SER A 496 -17.19 20.57 20.87
N PRO A 497 -15.96 20.02 20.75
CA PRO A 497 -15.06 19.84 21.88
C PRO A 497 -14.71 21.17 22.59
N ALA A 498 -14.83 22.30 21.88
CA ALA A 498 -14.51 23.64 22.38
C ALA A 498 -15.74 24.54 22.64
N GLY A 499 -16.97 24.05 22.51
CA GLY A 499 -18.19 24.83 22.74
C GLY A 499 -18.46 25.96 21.74
N SER A 500 -17.74 25.99 20.61
CA SER A 500 -17.91 26.97 19.52
C SER A 500 -19.29 26.87 18.86
N LEU A 501 -19.90 25.69 18.90
CA LEU A 501 -21.08 25.32 18.11
C LEU A 501 -22.21 24.71 18.95
N GLU A 502 -22.03 24.53 20.25
CA GLU A 502 -22.94 23.85 21.18
C GLU A 502 -24.37 24.47 21.24
N LEU A 503 -24.51 25.75 20.87
CA LEU A 503 -25.76 26.52 20.95
C LEU A 503 -26.44 26.79 19.59
N GLN A 504 -25.95 26.23 18.49
CA GLN A 504 -26.51 26.47 17.16
C GLN A 504 -27.20 25.22 16.59
N PRO A 505 -28.36 25.34 15.91
CA PRO A 505 -28.93 24.22 15.17
C PRO A 505 -28.08 23.89 13.93
N PHE A 506 -27.90 22.61 13.64
CA PHE A 506 -27.18 22.13 12.46
C PHE A 506 -28.11 21.49 11.45
N ALA A 507 -27.85 21.75 10.17
CA ALA A 507 -28.38 20.99 9.05
C ALA A 507 -27.32 19.98 8.61
N LEU A 508 -27.64 18.68 8.68
CA LEU A 508 -26.83 17.66 8.05
C LEU A 508 -27.15 17.62 6.54
N LEU A 509 -26.14 17.79 5.71
CA LEU A 509 -26.22 17.68 4.26
C LEU A 509 -25.44 16.44 3.81
N ALA A 510 -25.92 15.76 2.78
CA ALA A 510 -25.21 14.64 2.19
C ALA A 510 -25.25 14.64 0.66
N GLN A 511 -24.26 14.07 0.01
CA GLN A 511 -24.16 14.04 -1.43
C GLN A 511 -23.48 12.77 -1.93
N GLY A 512 -24.03 12.17 -2.98
CA GLY A 512 -23.37 11.06 -3.67
C GLY A 512 -22.17 11.57 -4.48
N VAL A 513 -21.02 10.91 -4.34
CA VAL A 513 -19.78 11.20 -5.06
C VAL A 513 -19.18 9.92 -5.61
N VAL A 514 -18.27 10.07 -6.58
CA VAL A 514 -17.38 8.97 -6.95
C VAL A 514 -16.39 8.78 -5.78
N PRO A 515 -16.22 7.54 -5.27
CA PRO A 515 -15.27 7.27 -4.19
C PRO A 515 -13.88 7.83 -4.50
N GLY A 516 -13.19 8.37 -3.49
CA GLY A 516 -11.83 8.90 -3.65
C GLY A 516 -11.73 10.29 -4.31
N THR A 517 -12.85 10.93 -4.68
CA THR A 517 -12.82 12.25 -5.35
C THR A 517 -12.95 13.42 -4.38
N VAL A 518 -12.11 14.46 -4.57
CA VAL A 518 -12.23 15.72 -3.82
C VAL A 518 -13.43 16.50 -4.33
N GLN A 519 -14.50 16.59 -3.54
CA GLN A 519 -15.61 17.47 -3.86
C GLN A 519 -15.47 18.82 -3.14
N ALA A 520 -14.80 19.80 -3.77
CA ALA A 520 -14.78 21.16 -3.25
C ALA A 520 -15.99 21.95 -3.77
N SER A 521 -16.70 22.65 -2.90
CA SER A 521 -17.71 23.62 -3.34
C SER A 521 -17.03 24.80 -4.02
N PRO A 522 -17.35 25.13 -5.28
CA PRO A 522 -16.74 26.29 -5.95
C PRO A 522 -17.23 27.64 -5.37
N PHE A 523 -18.15 27.62 -4.40
CA PHE A 523 -18.82 28.83 -3.87
C PHE A 523 -18.42 29.21 -2.45
N PHE A 524 -18.08 28.23 -1.59
CA PHE A 524 -17.83 28.47 -0.18
C PHE A 524 -16.58 27.72 0.30
N ALA A 525 -15.62 28.46 0.84
CA ALA A 525 -14.47 27.86 1.52
C ALA A 525 -14.96 27.03 2.72
N GLY A 526 -14.54 25.77 2.80
CA GLY A 526 -14.92 24.83 3.86
C GLY A 526 -16.21 24.05 3.60
N LEU A 527 -16.94 24.28 2.50
CA LEU A 527 -18.04 23.40 2.07
C LEU A 527 -17.49 22.34 1.12
N TRP A 528 -17.66 21.07 1.48
CA TRP A 528 -17.16 19.90 0.76
C TRP A 528 -18.28 19.16 0.02
N LEU A 529 -19.30 19.92 -0.39
CA LEU A 529 -20.44 19.49 -1.16
C LEU A 529 -20.61 20.44 -2.34
N ASP A 530 -20.97 19.93 -3.52
CA ASP A 530 -21.27 20.78 -4.66
C ASP A 530 -22.66 21.42 -4.50
N ALA A 531 -22.66 22.74 -4.27
CA ALA A 531 -23.88 23.52 -4.07
C ALA A 531 -24.80 23.59 -5.31
N LEU A 532 -24.34 23.15 -6.49
CA LEU A 532 -25.12 23.08 -7.72
C LEU A 532 -25.76 21.72 -7.97
N LEU A 533 -25.35 20.70 -7.21
CA LEU A 533 -25.86 19.35 -7.34
C LEU A 533 -26.90 19.05 -6.24
N PRO A 534 -27.78 18.07 -6.48
CA PRO A 534 -28.78 17.68 -5.50
C PRO A 534 -28.13 17.17 -4.21
N VAL A 535 -28.44 17.80 -3.08
CA VAL A 535 -28.14 17.28 -1.75
C VAL A 535 -29.19 16.23 -1.40
N VAL A 536 -28.74 15.05 -0.97
CA VAL A 536 -29.57 13.98 -0.43
C VAL A 536 -29.86 14.28 1.04
N THR A 537 -31.14 14.24 1.41
CA THR A 537 -31.57 14.34 2.81
C THR A 537 -31.64 12.94 3.42
N LEU A 538 -30.89 12.72 4.48
CA LEU A 538 -30.69 11.42 5.13
C LEU A 538 -31.82 11.04 6.12
N ASP A 539 -33.07 11.48 5.88
CA ASP A 539 -34.20 11.25 6.80
C ASP A 539 -35.07 10.02 6.44
N GLY A 540 -34.64 9.22 5.46
CA GLY A 540 -35.40 8.06 4.97
C GLY A 540 -36.63 8.42 4.12
N ALA A 541 -36.88 9.70 3.82
CA ALA A 541 -37.89 10.14 2.86
C ALA A 541 -37.21 10.83 1.66
N LEU A 542 -37.45 10.32 0.46
CA LEU A 542 -37.00 10.92 -0.80
C LEU A 542 -37.69 12.28 -1.05
N ASN A 543 -37.33 13.34 -0.32
CA ASN A 543 -37.81 14.70 -0.55
C ASN A 543 -36.65 15.72 -0.52
N LEU A 544 -36.35 16.23 -1.70
CA LEU A 544 -35.28 17.15 -2.10
C LEU A 544 -35.08 18.49 -1.33
N ILE A 545 -35.72 18.76 -0.18
CA ILE A 545 -35.75 20.13 0.38
C ILE A 545 -35.62 20.25 1.91
N ASN A 546 -35.60 19.19 2.72
CA ASN A 546 -35.56 19.37 4.19
C ASN A 546 -34.26 18.84 4.84
N PRO A 547 -33.32 19.72 5.27
CA PRO A 547 -32.18 19.28 6.05
C PRO A 547 -32.63 18.60 7.35
N VAL A 548 -31.88 17.58 7.77
CA VAL A 548 -32.04 16.99 9.11
C VAL A 548 -31.53 18.01 10.12
N ASN A 549 -32.43 18.58 10.91
CA ASN A 549 -32.09 19.57 11.92
C ASN A 549 -31.65 18.86 13.21
N LEU A 550 -30.38 18.99 13.58
CA LEU A 550 -29.88 18.58 14.89
C LEU A 550 -30.15 19.71 15.90
N PRO A 551 -30.80 19.41 17.04
CA PRO A 551 -31.31 20.43 17.94
C PRO A 551 -30.20 21.25 18.63
N LEU A 552 -29.06 20.65 18.98
CA LEU A 552 -27.89 21.29 19.61
C LEU A 552 -26.62 20.41 19.44
N GLY A 553 -25.42 20.99 19.64
CA GLY A 553 -24.16 20.22 19.68
C GLY A 553 -24.17 19.13 20.76
N GLY A 554 -23.55 17.98 20.48
CA GLY A 554 -23.63 16.77 21.30
C GLY A 554 -24.87 15.89 21.04
N SER A 555 -25.69 16.22 20.05
CA SER A 555 -26.79 15.37 19.58
C SER A 555 -26.35 14.47 18.44
N SER A 556 -26.75 13.20 18.47
CA SER A 556 -26.53 12.26 17.37
C SER A 556 -27.77 12.04 16.51
N VAL A 557 -27.56 11.61 15.27
CA VAL A 557 -28.60 11.11 14.36
C VAL A 557 -28.14 9.83 13.69
N ASP A 558 -29.08 8.89 13.56
CA ASP A 558 -28.91 7.68 12.79
C ASP A 558 -29.31 7.92 11.34
N VAL A 559 -28.43 7.57 10.42
CA VAL A 559 -28.56 7.74 8.98
C VAL A 559 -28.65 6.36 8.34
N VAL A 560 -29.77 6.06 7.69
CA VAL A 560 -29.94 4.82 6.94
C VAL A 560 -29.36 4.99 5.54
N ILE A 561 -28.42 4.12 5.14
CA ILE A 561 -27.81 4.09 3.82
C ILE A 561 -28.86 3.70 2.77
N PRO A 562 -29.16 4.58 1.79
CA PRO A 562 -30.14 4.27 0.76
C PRO A 562 -29.72 3.09 -0.13
N ALA A 563 -30.69 2.23 -0.47
CA ALA A 563 -30.43 1.00 -1.23
C ALA A 563 -30.01 1.19 -2.71
N GLY A 564 -29.95 2.42 -3.21
CA GLY A 564 -29.63 2.74 -4.60
C GLY A 564 -28.21 3.28 -4.82
N LEU A 565 -27.32 3.14 -3.82
CA LEU A 565 -26.00 3.79 -3.81
C LEU A 565 -24.84 2.79 -3.81
N ALA A 566 -25.07 1.52 -4.12
CA ALA A 566 -24.00 0.52 -4.25
C ALA A 566 -22.95 0.99 -5.28
N GLY A 567 -21.67 0.94 -4.91
CA GLY A 567 -20.54 1.36 -5.73
C GLY A 567 -20.31 2.87 -5.82
N ILE A 568 -20.97 3.68 -4.98
CA ILE A 568 -20.70 5.12 -4.86
C ILE A 568 -20.48 5.52 -3.40
N SER A 569 -19.84 6.66 -3.17
CA SER A 569 -19.64 7.21 -1.83
C SER A 569 -20.68 8.26 -1.49
N ILE A 570 -20.95 8.46 -0.19
CA ILE A 570 -21.77 9.55 0.32
C ILE A 570 -20.90 10.45 1.19
N VAL A 571 -20.72 11.71 0.78
CA VAL A 571 -20.11 12.73 1.63
C VAL A 571 -21.17 13.38 2.48
N VAL A 572 -20.94 13.49 3.78
CA VAL A 572 -21.85 14.05 4.77
C VAL A 572 -21.15 15.19 5.50
N GLN A 573 -21.81 16.34 5.61
CA GLN A 573 -21.26 17.52 6.29
C GLN A 573 -22.35 18.28 7.05
N GLY A 574 -22.02 18.77 8.23
CA GLY A 574 -22.86 19.64 9.04
C GLY A 574 -22.71 21.11 8.63
N VAL A 575 -23.83 21.82 8.57
CA VAL A 575 -23.89 23.26 8.27
C VAL A 575 -24.67 23.99 9.34
N SER A 576 -24.14 25.12 9.81
CA SER A 576 -24.80 25.96 10.81
C SER A 576 -24.74 27.44 10.45
N LEU A 577 -25.71 28.20 10.97
CA LEU A 577 -25.76 29.66 10.85
C LEU A 577 -25.36 30.27 12.20
N ALA A 578 -24.08 30.58 12.35
CA ALA A 578 -23.58 31.28 13.52
C ALA A 578 -23.76 32.82 13.38
N ALA A 579 -23.63 33.54 14.50
CA ALA A 579 -23.67 35.00 14.49
C ALA A 579 -22.57 35.64 13.62
N SER A 580 -21.49 34.90 13.35
CA SER A 580 -20.35 35.29 12.50
C SER A 580 -20.54 34.94 11.01
N GLY A 581 -21.57 34.18 10.64
CA GLY A 581 -21.79 33.69 9.27
C GLY A 581 -22.15 32.21 9.21
N ILE A 582 -22.13 31.65 7.99
CA ILE A 582 -22.27 30.20 7.80
C ILE A 582 -20.99 29.52 8.31
N VAL A 583 -21.14 28.47 9.11
CA VAL A 583 -20.05 27.62 9.60
C VAL A 583 -20.29 26.21 9.09
N PHE A 584 -19.23 25.58 8.60
CA PHE A 584 -19.22 24.21 8.13
C PHE A 584 -18.42 23.35 9.12
N THR A 585 -18.89 22.14 9.40
CA THR A 585 -18.13 21.14 10.15
C THR A 585 -17.12 20.44 9.25
N ASP A 586 -16.36 19.49 9.78
CA ASP A 586 -15.64 18.51 8.97
C ASP A 586 -16.63 17.69 8.12
N ALA A 587 -16.15 17.13 7.00
CA ALA A 587 -16.92 16.24 6.13
C ALA A 587 -16.49 14.78 6.34
N HIS A 588 -17.44 13.86 6.25
CA HIS A 588 -17.26 12.41 6.43
C HIS A 588 -17.73 11.68 5.18
N GLU A 589 -17.07 10.59 4.81
CA GLU A 589 -17.44 9.78 3.65
C GLU A 589 -17.92 8.39 4.06
N LEU A 590 -19.01 7.93 3.45
CA LEU A 590 -19.50 6.56 3.57
C LEU A 590 -19.32 5.90 2.21
N VAL A 591 -18.33 5.04 2.07
CA VAL A 591 -18.08 4.24 0.87
C VAL A 591 -19.11 3.12 0.85
N ILE A 592 -19.99 3.10 -0.15
CA ILE A 592 -21.06 2.10 -0.20
C ILE A 592 -20.62 0.92 -1.07
N GLU A 593 -20.36 -0.21 -0.45
CA GLU A 593 -19.93 -1.43 -1.11
C GLU A 593 -21.01 -1.99 -2.07
N GLY A 594 -20.52 -2.64 -3.13
CA GLY A 594 -21.29 -3.15 -4.27
C GLY A 594 -22.10 -4.42 -4.00
#